data_AF-A0A6P0TJE7-F1
#
_entry.id   AF-A0A6P0TJE7-F1
#
_cell.length_a   1.000
_cell.length_b   1.000
_cell.length_c   1.000
_cell.angle_alpha   90.00
_cell.angle_beta   90.00
_cell.angle_gamma   90.00
#
_symmetry.space_group_name_H-M   'P 1'
#
loop_
_entity.id
_entity.type
_entity.pdbx_description
1 polymer ?
#
loop_
_entity_poly.entity_id
_entity_poly.type
_entity_poly.pdbx_seq_one_letter_code
_entity_poly.pdbx_strand_id
1 'polypeptide(L)'
;MNHPRFWAKTGSAEFENGEPKYHPVICHLADTAAVAMEIVRSHLSPVARQRLCAGFGLSQESTIRFCGFMAGSHDLGKVSPA
;
A
#
# COMPACT_ATOMS: atom_id res chain seq x y z
N MET A 1 -13.65 7.50 -18.29
CA MET A 1 -12.90 7.18 -17.05
C MET A 1 -11.58 6.53 -17.46
N ASN A 2 -10.44 7.10 -17.07
CA ASN A 2 -9.13 6.54 -17.41
C ASN A 2 -9.00 5.15 -16.77
N HIS A 3 -8.75 4.13 -17.59
CA HIS A 3 -8.38 2.81 -17.08
C HIS A 3 -6.92 2.85 -16.61
N PRO A 4 -6.61 2.33 -15.41
CA PRO A 4 -5.23 2.15 -14.97
C PRO A 4 -4.46 1.36 -16.02
N ARG A 5 -3.20 1.73 -16.28
CA ARG A 5 -2.36 1.05 -17.29
C ARG A 5 -1.32 0.10 -16.70
N PHE A 6 -1.08 0.19 -15.40
CA PHE A 6 -0.08 -0.58 -14.69
C PHE A 6 -0.74 -1.57 -13.73
N TRP A 7 -0.20 -2.78 -13.66
CA TRP A 7 -0.71 -3.87 -12.85
C TRP A 7 0.24 -4.20 -11.69
N ALA A 8 -0.31 -4.68 -10.58
CA ALA A 8 0.47 -5.23 -9.47
C ALA A 8 0.32 -6.74 -9.30
N LYS A 9 -0.86 -7.28 -9.67
CA LYS A 9 -1.16 -8.72 -9.66
C LYS A 9 -1.88 -9.08 -10.94
N THR A 10 -1.55 -10.21 -11.54
CA THR A 10 -2.28 -10.80 -12.68
C THR A 10 -2.96 -12.08 -12.23
N GLY A 11 -4.14 -12.38 -12.76
CA GLY A 11 -4.80 -13.66 -12.53
C GLY A 11 -4.12 -14.82 -13.26
N SER A 12 -4.54 -16.05 -12.93
CA SER A 12 -4.11 -17.30 -13.56
C SER A 12 -4.76 -17.50 -14.94
N ALA A 13 -4.58 -16.55 -15.88
CA ALA A 13 -5.15 -16.57 -17.23
C ALA A 13 -6.69 -16.40 -17.34
N GLU A 14 -7.34 -15.77 -16.35
CA GLU A 14 -8.72 -15.28 -16.50
C GLU A 14 -8.73 -13.99 -17.35
N PHE A 15 -9.60 -13.96 -18.35
CA PHE A 15 -9.84 -12.78 -19.19
C PHE A 15 -11.25 -12.26 -18.94
N GLU A 16 -11.40 -10.94 -18.84
CA GLU A 16 -12.68 -10.26 -18.75
C GLU A 16 -12.80 -9.31 -19.94
N ASN A 17 -13.82 -9.53 -20.78
CA ASN A 17 -14.03 -8.77 -22.03
C ASN A 17 -12.81 -8.75 -22.99
N GLY A 18 -12.02 -9.82 -23.01
CA GLY A 18 -10.84 -9.94 -23.88
C GLY A 18 -9.55 -9.34 -23.32
N GLU A 19 -9.61 -8.70 -22.15
CA GLU A 19 -8.44 -8.17 -21.45
C GLU A 19 -8.04 -9.10 -20.29
N PRO A 20 -6.73 -9.28 -20.02
CA PRO A 20 -6.30 -10.07 -18.88
C PRO A 20 -6.80 -9.44 -17.58
N LYS A 21 -7.37 -10.24 -16.69
CA LYS A 21 -7.81 -9.75 -15.38
C LYS A 21 -6.58 -9.47 -14.52
N TYR A 22 -6.43 -8.23 -14.09
CA TYR A 22 -5.33 -7.81 -13.22
C TYR A 22 -5.81 -6.84 -12.14
N HIS A 23 -5.07 -6.80 -11.03
CA HIS A 23 -5.24 -5.80 -9.97
C HIS A 23 -4.35 -4.60 -10.28
N PRO A 24 -4.91 -3.40 -10.50
CA PRO A 24 -4.12 -2.20 -10.79
C PRO A 24 -3.09 -1.90 -9.70
N VAL A 25 -1.92 -1.43 -10.10
CA VAL A 25 -0.84 -1.09 -9.14
C VAL A 25 -1.31 -0.07 -8.11
N ILE A 26 -2.03 0.97 -8.55
CA ILE A 26 -2.51 2.02 -7.64
C ILE A 26 -3.48 1.48 -6.59
N CYS A 27 -4.32 0.50 -6.95
CA CYS A 27 -5.20 -0.17 -6.00
C CYS A 27 -4.38 -0.98 -5.01
N HIS A 28 -3.40 -1.77 -5.48
CA HIS A 28 -2.53 -2.54 -4.60
C HIS A 28 -1.76 -1.66 -3.60
N LEU A 29 -1.20 -0.53 -4.06
CA LEU A 29 -0.48 0.40 -3.21
C LEU A 29 -1.41 1.03 -2.15
N ALA A 30 -2.63 1.39 -2.54
CA ALA A 30 -3.63 1.92 -1.61
C ALA A 30 -4.08 0.87 -0.58
N ASP A 31 -4.28 -0.38 -1.01
CA ASP A 31 -4.62 -1.50 -0.13
C ASP A 31 -3.51 -1.73 0.91
N THR A 32 -2.25 -1.78 0.48
CA THR A 32 -1.11 -1.94 1.39
C THR A 32 -0.98 -0.76 2.35
N ALA A 33 -1.18 0.47 1.88
CA ALA A 33 -1.17 1.65 2.75
C ALA A 33 -2.27 1.57 3.81
N ALA A 34 -3.50 1.21 3.42
CA ALA A 34 -4.64 1.09 4.32
C ALA A 34 -4.39 0.02 5.41
N VAL A 35 -3.90 -1.16 5.02
CA VAL A 35 -3.55 -2.23 5.97
C VAL A 35 -2.44 -1.79 6.93
N ALA A 36 -1.38 -1.14 6.43
CA ALA A 36 -0.29 -0.66 7.28
C ALA A 36 -0.78 0.40 8.28
N MET A 37 -1.64 1.32 7.84
CA MET A 37 -2.25 2.32 8.72
C MET A 37 -3.09 1.66 9.82
N GLU A 38 -3.90 0.65 9.48
CA GLU A 38 -4.73 -0.08 10.45
C GLU A 38 -3.88 -0.87 11.45
N ILE A 39 -2.79 -1.50 10.98
CA ILE A 39 -1.85 -2.18 11.87
C ILE A 39 -1.28 -1.22 12.91
N VAL A 40 -0.78 -0.05 12.49
CA VAL A 40 -0.21 0.95 13.40
C VAL A 40 -1.27 1.53 14.33
N ARG A 41 -2.49 1.74 13.83
CA ARG A 41 -3.60 2.34 14.59
C ARG A 41 -4.13 1.41 15.68
N SER A 42 -4.39 0.15 15.38
CA SER A 42 -5.19 -0.73 16.24
C SER A 42 -4.54 -2.07 16.59
N HIS A 43 -3.51 -2.53 15.87
CA HIS A 43 -2.92 -3.87 16.08
C HIS A 43 -1.53 -3.82 16.74
N LEU A 44 -0.79 -2.72 16.60
CA LEU A 44 0.46 -2.53 17.33
C LEU A 44 0.18 -2.25 18.81
N SER A 45 1.01 -2.83 19.68
CA SER A 45 0.98 -2.51 21.11
C SER A 45 1.24 -1.01 21.32
N PRO A 46 0.69 -0.40 22.40
CA PRO A 46 0.94 1.00 22.71
C PRO A 46 2.42 1.37 22.76
N VAL A 47 3.26 0.47 23.32
CA VAL A 47 4.72 0.66 23.41
C VAL A 47 5.37 0.66 22.02
N ALA A 48 4.97 -0.24 21.13
CA ALA A 48 5.51 -0.27 19.76
C ALA A 48 5.15 1.01 19.00
N ARG A 49 3.90 1.47 19.10
CA ARG A 49 3.47 2.73 18.48
C ARG A 49 4.22 3.94 19.04
N GLN A 50 4.41 4.00 20.36
CA GLN A 50 5.18 5.08 21.00
C GLN A 50 6.64 5.09 20.52
N ARG A 51 7.27 3.92 20.37
CA ARG A 51 8.63 3.80 19.83
C ARG A 51 8.72 4.31 18.39
N LEU A 52 7.73 4.03 17.54
CA LEU A 52 7.68 4.58 16.19
C LEU A 52 7.55 6.11 16.20
N CYS A 53 6.63 6.66 16.97
CA CYS A 53 6.47 8.12 17.09
C CYS A 53 7.77 8.80 17.54
N ALA A 54 8.42 8.25 18.57
CA ALA A 54 9.68 8.78 19.09
C ALA A 54 10.82 8.63 18.07
N GLY A 55 10.95 7.46 17.43
CA GLY A 55 11.99 7.20 16.44
C GLY A 55 11.88 8.06 15.19
N PHE A 56 10.67 8.39 14.75
CA PHE A 56 10.44 9.29 13.61
C PHE A 56 10.35 10.76 13.99
N GLY A 57 10.23 11.10 15.27
CA GLY A 57 9.98 12.48 15.71
C GLY A 57 8.63 13.04 15.25
N LEU A 58 7.62 12.17 15.09
CA LEU A 58 6.32 12.50 14.53
C LEU A 58 5.19 12.37 15.55
N SER A 59 4.12 13.13 15.33
CA SER A 59 2.85 12.89 16.05
C SER A 59 2.27 11.52 15.71
N GLN A 60 1.36 11.02 16.53
CA GLN A 60 0.75 9.70 16.31
C GLN A 60 0.06 9.58 14.94
N GLU A 61 -0.76 10.56 14.56
CA GLU A 61 -1.43 10.55 13.25
C GLU A 61 -0.45 10.69 12.09
N SER A 62 0.61 11.50 12.24
CA SER A 62 1.65 11.62 11.22
C SER A 62 2.44 10.33 11.06
N THR A 63 2.73 9.63 12.17
CA THR A 63 3.38 8.31 12.18
C THR A 63 2.55 7.27 11.45
N ILE A 64 1.22 7.21 11.70
CA ILE A 64 0.31 6.30 11.00
C ILE A 64 0.35 6.56 9.49
N ARG A 65 0.21 7.83 9.08
CA ARG A 65 0.24 8.21 7.66
C ARG A 65 1.60 7.94 7.02
N PHE A 66 2.69 8.20 7.74
CA PHE A 66 4.05 7.93 7.26
C PHE A 66 4.28 6.44 7.04
N CYS A 67 3.91 5.59 8.00
CA CYS A 67 3.97 4.13 7.84
C CYS A 67 3.11 3.66 6.66
N GLY A 68 1.90 4.19 6.53
CA GLY A 68 1.02 3.93 5.38
C GLY A 68 1.66 4.30 4.05
N PHE A 69 2.24 5.49 3.95
CA PHE A 69 2.93 5.96 2.74
C PHE A 69 4.14 5.10 2.39
N MET A 70 4.99 4.78 3.37
CA MET A 70 6.17 3.95 3.15
C MET A 70 5.79 2.54 2.69
N ALA A 71 4.83 1.90 3.35
CA ALA A 71 4.34 0.58 2.96
C ALA A 71 3.62 0.61 1.59
N GLY A 72 2.78 1.61 1.35
CA GLY A 72 2.11 1.82 0.07
C GLY A 72 3.05 2.19 -1.08
N SER A 73 4.30 2.57 -0.79
CA SER A 73 5.30 2.89 -1.83
C SER A 73 6.18 1.69 -2.21
N HIS A 74 6.04 0.55 -1.52
CA HIS A 74 6.97 -0.58 -1.68
C HIS A 74 7.07 -1.12 -3.11
N ASP A 75 5.94 -1.12 -3.83
CA ASP A 75 5.80 -1.71 -5.15
C ASP A 75 5.80 -0.67 -6.28
N LEU A 76 6.24 0.57 -6.02
CA LEU A 76 6.39 1.60 -7.06
C LEU A 76 7.32 1.14 -8.21
N GLY A 77 8.26 0.23 -7.94
CA GLY A 77 9.12 -0.38 -8.95
C GLY A 77 8.37 -1.17 -10.04
N LYS A 78 7.11 -1.58 -9.80
CA LYS A 78 6.26 -2.22 -10.83
C LYS A 78 5.79 -1.24 -11.90
N VAL A 79 5.91 0.06 -11.66
CA VAL A 79 5.69 1.10 -12.67
C VAL A 79 6.99 1.31 -13.45
N SER A 80 7.47 0.22 -14.07
CA SER A 80 8.70 0.23 -14.86
C SER A 80 8.59 -0.77 -16.01
N PRO A 81 9.45 -0.65 -17.05
CA PRO A 81 9.48 -1.59 -18.17
C PRO A 81 10.32 -2.85 -17.89
N ALA A 82 11.01 -2.92 -16.75
CA ALA A 82 11.96 -3.98 -16.41
C ALA A 82 11.29 -5.30 -16.03
#